data_AF-A0A0C3KSF5-F1
#
_entry.id   AF-A0A0C3KSF5-F1
#
_cell.length_a   1.000
_cell.length_b   1.000
_cell.length_c   1.000
_cell.angle_alpha   90.00
_cell.angle_beta   90.00
_cell.angle_gamma   90.00
#
_symmetry.space_group_name_H-M   'P 1'
#
loop_
_entity.id
_entity.type
_entity.pdbx_description
1 polymer ?
#
loop_
_entity_poly.entity_id
_entity_poly.type
_entity_poly.pdbx_seq_one_letter_code
_entity_poly.pdbx_strand_id
1 'polypeptide(L)'
;MLPNRSYETVAGYFVQDKPGPITPGSEFHELPPRFGLIDDSPERWSKLIASIQQLNVDAPSHVQYKVFFLGRHGEGYHNFGWAKHGQQAWDDYWSKLNGDGELIWGPDPELTPVGEGQADEAHVAWKTELQCGLPFPEKLYCSPLSRAIRTNQRSFKDLNPDGRRTTIVENIREEFGIHTCDKRRTRTYIHETFPEYLIEDGFTEEDELWKPDVRESWDDVDVRAKAVLDMIFENDEEQYISITAHSGFINACLRVTDHPLWALPTGGVIPIVVKATAERVPT
;
A
#
# COMPACT_ATOMS: atom_id res chain seq x y z
N MET A 1 12.63 23.81 2.35
CA MET A 1 12.00 22.96 3.37
C MET A 1 10.59 22.71 2.90
N LEU A 2 10.17 21.45 2.80
CA LEU A 2 8.78 21.11 2.53
C LEU A 2 7.92 21.70 3.67
N PRO A 3 6.72 22.24 3.39
CA PRO A 3 5.85 22.69 4.44
C PRO A 3 5.49 21.48 5.31
N ASN A 4 5.55 21.65 6.62
CA ASN A 4 5.09 20.62 7.54
C ASN A 4 3.59 20.40 7.29
N ARG A 5 3.17 19.15 7.10
CA ARG A 5 1.76 18.79 6.83
C ARG A 5 1.22 17.91 7.94
N SER A 6 -0.03 18.15 8.32
CA SER A 6 -0.84 17.21 9.09
C SER A 6 -1.83 16.49 8.18
N TYR A 7 -2.16 15.25 8.52
CA TYR A 7 -3.07 14.41 7.76
C TYR A 7 -4.22 13.95 8.64
N GLU A 8 -5.41 13.87 8.05
CA GLU A 8 -6.60 13.32 8.70
C GLU A 8 -7.47 12.58 7.67
N THR A 9 -8.09 11.50 8.09
CA THR A 9 -9.05 10.76 7.29
C THR A 9 -10.40 11.46 7.31
N VAL A 10 -10.98 11.64 6.12
CA VAL A 10 -12.36 12.10 5.96
C VAL A 10 -13.28 10.88 5.91
N ALA A 11 -13.94 10.58 7.02
CA ALA A 11 -14.85 9.45 7.15
C ALA A 11 -16.21 9.69 6.45
N GLY A 12 -16.94 8.59 6.22
CA GLY A 12 -18.31 8.59 5.69
C GLY A 12 -18.42 8.06 4.26
N TYR A 13 -17.33 7.63 3.64
CA TYR A 13 -17.31 7.11 2.28
C TYR A 13 -17.22 5.59 2.26
N PHE A 14 -16.40 5.00 3.15
CA PHE A 14 -16.06 3.58 3.11
C PHE A 14 -16.48 2.89 4.40
N VAL A 15 -16.88 1.62 4.32
CA VAL A 15 -17.22 0.82 5.52
C VAL A 15 -16.04 0.70 6.47
N GLN A 16 -14.82 0.82 5.93
CA GLN A 16 -13.55 0.80 6.65
C GLN A 16 -13.32 2.06 7.50
N ASP A 17 -14.10 3.13 7.33
CA ASP A 17 -14.02 4.35 8.16
C ASP A 17 -14.47 4.11 9.62
N LYS A 18 -14.92 2.89 9.94
CA LYS A 18 -15.27 2.44 11.29
C LYS A 18 -14.20 1.46 11.80
N PRO A 19 -14.02 1.30 13.13
CA PRO A 19 -13.09 0.29 13.66
C PRO A 19 -13.36 -1.10 13.07
N GLY A 20 -12.30 -1.71 12.55
CA GLY A 20 -12.35 -3.03 11.93
C GLY A 20 -11.70 -4.12 12.77
N PRO A 21 -11.47 -5.29 12.17
CA PRO A 21 -10.65 -6.33 12.77
C PRO A 21 -9.24 -5.80 13.02
N ILE A 22 -8.68 -6.04 14.21
CA ILE A 22 -7.32 -5.60 14.59
C ILE A 22 -6.32 -6.75 14.64
N THR A 23 -6.75 -7.98 14.38
CA THR A 23 -5.92 -9.18 14.40
C THR A 23 -5.83 -9.79 13.00
N PRO A 24 -4.63 -9.94 12.41
CA PRO A 24 -4.46 -10.68 11.17
C PRO A 24 -5.01 -12.12 11.33
N GLY A 25 -5.93 -12.52 10.45
CA GLY A 25 -6.54 -13.87 10.48
C GLY A 25 -7.98 -13.94 10.98
N SER A 26 -8.58 -12.83 11.44
CA SER A 26 -10.03 -12.79 11.72
C SER A 26 -10.82 -12.33 10.48
N GLU A 27 -11.37 -13.31 9.75
CA GLU A 27 -12.66 -13.27 9.03
C GLU A 27 -12.96 -12.18 7.98
N PHE A 28 -11.97 -11.66 7.27
CA PHE A 28 -12.22 -11.06 5.94
C PHE A 28 -11.29 -11.70 4.93
N HIS A 29 -11.75 -12.78 4.30
CA HIS A 29 -11.03 -13.43 3.20
C HIS A 29 -11.34 -12.80 1.84
N GLU A 30 -12.36 -11.96 1.75
CA GLU A 30 -12.83 -11.40 0.49
C GLU A 30 -12.76 -9.87 0.51
N LEU A 31 -12.41 -9.30 -0.65
CA LEU A 31 -12.50 -7.87 -0.88
C LEU A 31 -13.96 -7.42 -0.75
N PRO A 32 -14.26 -6.38 0.04
CA PRO A 32 -15.63 -5.89 0.16
C PRO A 32 -16.11 -5.39 -1.22
N PRO A 33 -17.41 -5.54 -1.52
CA PRO A 33 -17.97 -5.03 -2.77
C PRO A 33 -17.69 -3.54 -2.90
N ARG A 34 -17.40 -3.07 -4.11
CA ARG A 34 -17.03 -1.66 -4.38
C ARG A 34 -15.85 -1.16 -3.56
N PHE A 35 -14.93 -2.05 -3.18
CA PHE A 35 -13.85 -1.76 -2.24
C PHE A 35 -14.32 -1.22 -0.88
N GLY A 36 -15.58 -1.45 -0.53
CA GLY A 36 -16.18 -0.97 0.70
C GLY A 36 -16.87 0.39 0.60
N LEU A 37 -17.03 0.95 -0.61
CA LEU A 37 -17.82 2.18 -0.79
C LEU A 37 -19.25 1.96 -0.27
N ILE A 38 -19.67 2.83 0.66
CA ILE A 38 -20.97 2.75 1.35
C ILE A 38 -22.13 2.95 0.37
N ASP A 39 -22.00 3.91 -0.56
CA ASP A 39 -23.01 4.15 -1.59
C ASP A 39 -23.07 2.95 -2.56
N ASP A 40 -24.23 2.30 -2.59
CA ASP A 40 -24.51 1.15 -3.45
C ASP A 40 -25.34 1.52 -4.69
N SER A 41 -25.62 2.81 -4.92
CA SER A 41 -26.35 3.26 -6.11
C SER A 41 -25.54 3.07 -7.39
N PRO A 42 -26.20 3.09 -8.57
CA PRO A 42 -25.51 3.03 -9.85
C PRO A 42 -24.50 4.18 -10.08
N GLU A 43 -24.75 5.34 -9.48
CA GLU A 43 -23.95 6.57 -9.59
C GLU A 43 -22.91 6.73 -8.46
N ARG A 44 -22.71 5.70 -7.64
CA ARG A 44 -21.83 5.72 -6.45
C ARG A 44 -20.46 6.36 -6.69
N TRP A 45 -19.77 6.01 -7.78
CA TRP A 45 -18.44 6.52 -8.07
C TRP A 45 -18.48 7.96 -8.58
N SER A 46 -19.47 8.33 -9.39
CA SER A 46 -19.61 9.72 -9.84
C SER A 46 -20.00 10.65 -8.69
N LYS A 47 -20.78 10.18 -7.71
CA LYS A 47 -21.04 10.91 -6.47
C LYS A 47 -19.80 11.05 -5.60
N LEU A 48 -19.00 10.00 -5.44
CA LEU A 48 -17.70 10.10 -4.75
C LEU A 48 -16.82 11.14 -5.43
N ILE A 49 -16.64 11.05 -6.75
CA ILE A 49 -15.87 12.02 -7.55
C ILE A 49 -16.36 13.44 -7.32
N ALA A 50 -17.66 13.70 -7.48
CA ALA A 50 -18.23 15.02 -7.27
C ALA A 50 -18.00 15.53 -5.85
N SER A 51 -18.07 14.65 -4.85
CA SER A 51 -17.82 15.00 -3.46
C SER A 51 -16.36 15.38 -3.20
N ILE A 52 -15.39 14.61 -3.70
CA ILE A 52 -13.96 14.91 -3.57
C ILE A 52 -13.58 16.19 -4.31
N GLN A 53 -14.15 16.41 -5.49
CA GLN A 53 -13.98 17.66 -6.24
C GLN A 53 -14.53 18.85 -5.46
N GLN A 54 -15.74 18.73 -4.90
CA GLN A 54 -16.34 19.80 -4.10
C GLN A 54 -15.51 20.11 -2.85
N LEU A 55 -14.99 19.10 -2.15
CA LEU A 55 -14.10 19.30 -1.01
C LEU A 55 -12.86 20.13 -1.38
N ASN A 56 -12.24 19.85 -2.53
CA ASN A 56 -11.09 20.62 -3.00
C ASN A 56 -11.46 22.03 -3.51
N VAL A 57 -12.65 22.22 -4.10
CA VAL A 57 -13.14 23.55 -4.52
C VAL A 57 -13.39 24.45 -3.32
N ASP A 58 -13.95 23.90 -2.23
CA ASP A 58 -14.25 24.65 -1.01
C ASP A 58 -13.03 24.79 -0.08
N ALA A 59 -11.95 24.05 -0.34
CA ALA A 59 -10.74 24.04 0.46
C ALA A 59 -9.99 25.38 0.38
N PRO A 60 -9.47 25.90 1.51
CA PRO A 60 -8.42 26.91 1.47
C PRO A 60 -7.18 26.39 0.71
N SER A 61 -6.37 27.29 0.15
CA SER A 61 -5.19 26.94 -0.68
C SER A 61 -4.09 26.09 0.01
N HIS A 62 -4.16 25.90 1.32
CA HIS A 62 -3.22 25.08 2.11
C HIS A 62 -3.83 23.74 2.52
N VAL A 63 -5.04 23.42 2.03
CA VAL A 63 -5.76 22.18 2.30
C VAL A 63 -6.01 21.47 0.97
N GLN A 64 -5.80 20.16 0.95
CA GLN A 64 -6.02 19.31 -0.22
C GLN A 64 -6.64 17.98 0.21
N TYR A 65 -7.46 17.40 -0.66
CA TYR A 65 -8.11 16.11 -0.43
C TYR A 65 -7.75 15.14 -1.56
N LYS A 66 -7.29 13.95 -1.20
CA LYS A 66 -6.99 12.85 -2.13
C LYS A 66 -7.60 11.54 -1.65
N VAL A 67 -7.89 10.65 -2.58
CA VAL A 67 -8.35 9.28 -2.32
C VAL A 67 -7.18 8.33 -2.55
N PHE A 68 -6.88 7.50 -1.56
CA PHE A 68 -5.83 6.49 -1.63
C PHE A 68 -6.43 5.10 -1.61
N PHE A 69 -6.11 4.28 -2.60
CA PHE A 69 -6.37 2.83 -2.59
C PHE A 69 -5.10 2.11 -2.13
N LEU A 70 -5.06 1.73 -0.85
CA LEU A 70 -3.93 1.03 -0.24
C LEU A 70 -4.14 -0.49 -0.38
N GLY A 71 -3.34 -1.15 -1.21
CA GLY A 71 -3.40 -2.59 -1.45
C GLY A 71 -2.28 -3.34 -0.74
N ARG A 72 -2.62 -4.34 0.09
CA ARG A 72 -1.63 -5.26 0.67
C ARG A 72 -1.28 -6.33 -0.36
N HIS A 73 0.00 -6.68 -0.47
CA HIS A 73 0.44 -7.80 -1.30
C HIS A 73 -0.35 -9.10 -1.00
N GLY A 74 -0.52 -9.95 -2.01
CA GLY A 74 -1.04 -11.32 -1.82
C GLY A 74 -0.10 -12.17 -0.97
N GLU A 75 -0.55 -13.33 -0.50
CA GLU A 75 0.26 -14.24 0.30
C GLU A 75 1.63 -14.52 -0.35
N GLY A 76 2.70 -14.20 0.36
CA GLY A 76 4.07 -14.57 0.00
C GLY A 76 4.55 -15.79 0.78
N TYR A 77 5.64 -16.41 0.33
CA TYR A 77 6.21 -17.57 1.03
C TYR A 77 6.59 -17.29 2.50
N HIS A 78 6.87 -16.03 2.86
CA HIS A 78 7.07 -15.64 4.27
C HIS A 78 5.79 -15.69 5.11
N ASN A 79 4.62 -15.39 4.53
CA ASN A 79 3.35 -15.52 5.25
C ASN A 79 3.04 -17.00 5.53
N PHE A 80 3.28 -17.87 4.55
CA PHE A 80 3.17 -19.30 4.75
C PHE A 80 4.20 -19.79 5.78
N GLY A 81 5.46 -19.36 5.69
CA GLY A 81 6.48 -19.67 6.70
C GLY A 81 6.05 -19.27 8.11
N TRP A 82 5.55 -18.05 8.29
CA TRP A 82 5.00 -17.56 9.56
C TRP A 82 3.83 -18.43 10.05
N ALA A 83 2.88 -18.76 9.16
CA ALA A 83 1.73 -19.60 9.51
C ALA A 83 2.12 -21.04 9.89
N LYS A 84 3.12 -21.61 9.20
CA LYS A 84 3.65 -22.96 9.43
C LYS A 84 4.34 -23.07 10.79
N HIS A 85 5.16 -22.08 11.14
CA HIS A 85 6.02 -22.14 12.32
C HIS A 85 5.42 -21.44 13.55
N GLY A 86 4.42 -20.58 13.35
CA GLY A 86 3.82 -19.76 14.39
C GLY A 86 4.66 -18.53 14.76
N GLN A 87 4.01 -17.51 15.28
CA GLN A 87 4.60 -16.19 15.53
C GLN A 87 5.88 -16.24 16.38
N GLN A 88 5.85 -16.92 17.52
CA GLN A 88 6.99 -16.91 18.44
C GLN A 88 8.25 -17.52 17.79
N ALA A 89 8.13 -18.72 17.21
CA ALA A 89 9.27 -19.37 16.56
C ALA A 89 9.73 -18.60 15.30
N TRP A 90 8.79 -17.93 14.63
CA TRP A 90 9.10 -17.06 13.50
C TRP A 90 9.99 -15.89 13.93
N ASP A 91 9.54 -15.10 14.90
CA ASP A 91 10.23 -13.90 15.36
C ASP A 91 11.58 -14.24 16.05
N ASP A 92 11.62 -15.35 16.80
CA ASP A 92 12.81 -15.77 17.54
C ASP A 92 13.89 -16.39 16.64
N TYR A 93 13.52 -17.08 15.56
CA TYR A 93 14.45 -17.91 14.78
C TYR A 93 14.23 -17.87 13.26
N TRP A 94 13.04 -18.24 12.77
CA TRP A 94 12.86 -18.53 11.33
C TRP A 94 12.95 -17.29 10.44
N SER A 95 12.48 -16.14 10.92
CA SER A 95 12.52 -14.88 10.17
C SER A 95 13.96 -14.42 9.87
N LYS A 96 14.92 -14.83 10.70
CA LYS A 96 16.36 -14.52 10.57
C LYS A 96 17.07 -15.41 9.55
N LEU A 97 16.39 -16.43 9.04
CA LEU A 97 16.87 -17.35 8.01
C LEU A 97 16.14 -17.10 6.69
N ASN A 98 16.67 -17.66 5.60
CA ASN A 98 16.10 -17.52 4.27
C ASN A 98 15.03 -18.59 3.94
N GLY A 99 14.83 -19.58 4.82
CA GLY A 99 13.97 -20.73 4.59
C GLY A 99 14.20 -21.83 5.62
N ASP A 100 13.43 -22.92 5.50
CA ASP A 100 13.54 -24.13 6.35
C ASP A 100 14.01 -25.38 5.58
N GLY A 101 14.44 -25.22 4.33
CA GLY A 101 14.83 -26.33 3.45
C GLY A 101 13.68 -26.87 2.60
N GLU A 102 12.43 -26.52 2.91
CA GLU A 102 11.25 -26.81 2.08
C GLU A 102 10.71 -25.53 1.43
N LEU A 103 10.62 -24.46 2.21
CA LEU A 103 10.18 -23.14 1.78
C LEU A 103 11.37 -22.17 1.76
N ILE A 104 11.38 -21.27 0.79
CA ILE A 104 12.31 -20.14 0.71
C ILE A 104 11.49 -18.87 0.86
N TRP A 105 11.73 -18.12 1.94
CA TRP A 105 11.07 -16.85 2.21
C TRP A 105 12.01 -15.65 2.24
N GLY A 106 13.31 -15.85 1.99
CA GLY A 106 14.27 -14.76 1.98
C GLY A 106 15.48 -14.97 1.07
N PRO A 107 16.13 -13.89 0.62
CA PRO A 107 15.63 -12.52 0.68
C PRO A 107 14.51 -12.30 -0.36
N ASP A 108 13.61 -11.37 -0.05
CA ASP A 108 12.52 -10.90 -0.91
C ASP A 108 11.71 -12.02 -1.59
N PRO A 109 10.79 -12.66 -0.84
CA PRO A 109 10.04 -13.80 -1.34
C PRO A 109 9.05 -13.41 -2.43
N GLU A 110 8.86 -14.34 -3.37
CA GLU A 110 7.76 -14.30 -4.33
C GLU A 110 6.41 -14.58 -3.67
N LEU A 111 5.34 -14.33 -4.42
CA LEU A 111 3.98 -14.78 -4.07
C LEU A 111 3.89 -16.31 -4.09
N THR A 112 3.01 -16.85 -3.24
CA THR A 112 2.53 -18.24 -3.39
C THR A 112 1.46 -18.29 -4.48
N PRO A 113 1.06 -19.48 -4.98
CA PRO A 113 -0.10 -19.60 -5.86
C PRO A 113 -1.40 -19.03 -5.24
N VAL A 114 -1.53 -19.08 -3.91
CA VAL A 114 -2.66 -18.46 -3.19
C VAL A 114 -2.56 -16.94 -3.29
N GLY A 115 -1.38 -16.36 -3.06
CA GLY A 115 -1.17 -14.91 -3.19
C GLY A 115 -1.36 -14.38 -4.61
N GLU A 116 -1.00 -15.17 -5.62
CA GLU A 116 -1.33 -14.86 -7.01
C GLU A 116 -2.85 -14.80 -7.24
N GLY A 117 -3.59 -15.79 -6.71
CA GLY A 117 -5.06 -15.81 -6.78
C GLY A 117 -5.70 -14.60 -6.08
N GLN A 118 -5.19 -14.22 -4.91
CA GLN A 118 -5.65 -13.02 -4.20
C GLN A 118 -5.41 -11.73 -5.00
N ALA A 119 -4.28 -11.63 -5.70
CA ALA A 119 -4.00 -10.50 -6.59
C ALA A 119 -4.93 -10.47 -7.81
N ASP A 120 -5.33 -11.65 -8.32
CA ASP A 120 -6.30 -11.79 -9.40
C ASP A 120 -7.74 -11.45 -8.94
N GLU A 121 -8.10 -11.72 -7.69
CA GLU A 121 -9.37 -11.27 -7.10
C GLU A 121 -9.44 -9.74 -7.03
N ALA A 122 -8.34 -9.08 -6.64
CA ALA A 122 -8.23 -7.62 -6.71
C ALA A 122 -8.37 -7.11 -8.15
N HIS A 123 -7.79 -7.81 -9.14
CA HIS A 123 -8.00 -7.49 -10.55
C HIS A 123 -9.47 -7.54 -10.96
N VAL A 124 -10.20 -8.58 -10.54
CA VAL A 124 -11.64 -8.70 -10.81
C VAL A 124 -12.41 -7.54 -10.18
N ALA A 125 -12.12 -7.19 -8.92
CA ALA A 125 -12.75 -6.05 -8.25
C ALA A 125 -12.50 -4.73 -8.99
N TRP A 126 -11.25 -4.45 -9.39
CA TRP A 126 -10.92 -3.27 -10.18
C TRP A 126 -11.67 -3.25 -11.50
N LYS A 127 -11.60 -4.34 -12.27
CA LYS A 127 -12.28 -4.46 -13.56
C LYS A 127 -13.79 -4.20 -13.45
N THR A 128 -14.44 -4.77 -12.44
CA THR A 128 -15.88 -4.60 -12.21
C THR A 128 -16.22 -3.16 -11.86
N GLU A 129 -15.49 -2.52 -10.95
CA GLU A 129 -15.83 -1.17 -10.52
C GLU A 129 -15.44 -0.09 -11.55
N LEU A 130 -14.40 -0.32 -12.35
CA LEU A 130 -14.08 0.53 -13.51
C LEU A 130 -15.25 0.55 -14.51
N GLN A 131 -15.90 -0.59 -14.75
CA GLN A 131 -17.12 -0.64 -15.58
C GLN A 131 -18.31 0.09 -14.95
N CYS A 132 -18.27 0.32 -13.64
CA CYS A 132 -19.29 1.04 -12.88
C CYS A 132 -18.95 2.51 -12.62
N GLY A 133 -17.89 3.03 -13.24
CA GLY A 133 -17.53 4.45 -13.18
C GLY A 133 -16.49 4.82 -12.12
N LEU A 134 -15.84 3.85 -11.47
CA LEU A 134 -14.62 4.11 -10.68
C LEU A 134 -13.56 4.74 -11.61
N PRO A 135 -12.92 5.87 -11.22
CA PRO A 135 -11.80 6.37 -11.98
C PRO A 135 -10.59 5.44 -11.79
N PHE A 136 -9.92 5.09 -12.88
CA PHE A 136 -8.63 4.40 -12.78
C PHE A 136 -7.63 5.29 -12.05
N PRO A 137 -6.82 4.76 -11.09
CA PRO A 137 -5.85 5.55 -10.35
C PRO A 137 -4.97 6.40 -11.27
N GLU A 138 -4.90 7.68 -10.99
CA GLU A 138 -4.18 8.67 -11.78
C GLU A 138 -2.66 8.56 -11.52
N LYS A 139 -2.29 8.21 -10.28
CA LYS A 139 -0.94 7.84 -9.88
C LYS A 139 -0.92 6.48 -9.20
N LEU A 140 0.12 5.71 -9.50
CA LEU A 140 0.35 4.39 -8.91
C LEU A 140 1.75 4.33 -8.33
N TYR A 141 1.82 3.91 -7.07
CA TYR A 141 3.05 3.66 -6.36
C TYR A 141 3.11 2.22 -5.85
N CYS A 142 4.31 1.67 -5.75
CA CYS A 142 4.50 0.33 -5.26
C CYS A 142 5.76 0.21 -4.41
N SER A 143 5.71 -0.66 -3.42
CA SER A 143 6.90 -1.14 -2.72
C SER A 143 7.89 -1.80 -3.69
N PRO A 144 9.20 -1.72 -3.41
CA PRO A 144 10.21 -2.39 -4.20
C PRO A 144 10.33 -3.91 -3.98
N LEU A 145 9.58 -4.50 -3.04
CA LEU A 145 9.66 -5.94 -2.75
C LEU A 145 8.86 -6.75 -3.78
N SER A 146 9.44 -7.82 -4.33
CA SER A 146 8.91 -8.61 -5.45
C SER A 146 7.44 -8.98 -5.27
N ARG A 147 7.04 -9.46 -4.08
CA ARG A 147 5.64 -9.81 -3.76
C ARG A 147 4.64 -8.67 -3.98
N ALA A 148 5.01 -7.43 -3.67
CA ALA A 148 4.16 -6.27 -3.86
C ALA A 148 4.10 -5.87 -5.34
N ILE A 149 5.23 -5.90 -6.04
CA ILE A 149 5.29 -5.59 -7.48
C ILE A 149 4.47 -6.62 -8.27
N ARG A 150 4.61 -7.91 -7.97
CA ARG A 150 3.80 -8.99 -8.57
C ARG A 150 2.31 -8.82 -8.29
N THR A 151 1.95 -8.44 -7.07
CA THR A 151 0.54 -8.14 -6.74
C THR A 151 0.03 -6.99 -7.60
N ASN A 152 0.79 -5.88 -7.68
CA ASN A 152 0.43 -4.71 -8.48
C ASN A 152 0.26 -5.07 -9.98
N GLN A 153 1.23 -5.80 -10.55
CA GLN A 153 1.19 -6.28 -11.93
C GLN A 153 -0.10 -7.02 -12.23
N ARG A 154 -0.48 -7.97 -11.36
CA ARG A 154 -1.67 -8.81 -11.55
C ARG A 154 -2.95 -8.00 -11.36
N SER A 155 -3.04 -7.22 -10.29
CA SER A 155 -4.22 -6.40 -9.99
C SER A 155 -4.56 -5.42 -11.12
N PHE A 156 -3.57 -4.82 -11.78
CA PHE A 156 -3.79 -3.82 -12.82
C PHE A 156 -3.59 -4.32 -14.26
N LYS A 157 -3.30 -5.61 -14.45
CA LYS A 157 -3.06 -6.22 -15.76
C LYS A 157 -4.17 -5.86 -16.76
N ASP A 158 -3.82 -5.29 -17.90
CA ASP A 158 -4.76 -4.93 -18.98
C ASP A 158 -5.90 -3.97 -18.57
N LEU A 159 -5.79 -3.29 -17.41
CA LEU A 159 -6.79 -2.32 -16.94
C LEU A 159 -6.36 -0.86 -17.14
N ASN A 160 -5.08 -0.62 -17.40
CA ASN A 160 -4.51 0.72 -17.50
C ASN A 160 -4.80 1.34 -18.88
N PRO A 161 -5.69 2.34 -18.97
CA PRO A 161 -6.16 2.86 -20.26
C PRO A 161 -5.08 3.63 -21.03
N ASP A 162 -4.12 4.24 -20.32
CA ASP A 162 -3.18 5.21 -20.90
C ASP A 162 -1.72 4.76 -20.82
N GLY A 163 -1.45 3.52 -20.40
CA GLY A 163 -0.10 2.98 -20.27
C GLY A 163 0.76 3.67 -19.20
N ARG A 164 0.14 4.33 -18.21
CA ARG A 164 0.84 4.97 -17.08
C ARG A 164 1.67 3.95 -16.32
N ARG A 165 2.91 4.27 -15.98
CA ARG A 165 3.77 3.34 -15.25
C ARG A 165 3.67 3.55 -13.74
N THR A 166 3.56 2.44 -13.01
CA THR A 166 3.67 2.46 -11.54
C THR A 166 5.11 2.81 -11.15
N THR A 167 5.26 3.67 -10.14
CA THR A 167 6.57 4.07 -9.61
C THR A 167 6.91 3.28 -8.35
N ILE A 168 8.07 2.66 -8.36
CA ILE A 168 8.67 1.97 -7.23
C ILE A 168 9.33 3.01 -6.33
N VAL A 169 8.91 3.03 -5.06
CA VAL A 169 9.37 3.97 -4.03
C VAL A 169 9.88 3.16 -2.84
N GLU A 170 11.15 3.31 -2.49
CA GLU A 170 11.84 2.56 -1.43
C GLU A 170 11.07 2.66 -0.11
N ASN A 171 10.60 3.86 0.22
CA ASN A 171 9.89 4.12 1.47
C ASN A 171 8.50 3.47 1.58
N ILE A 172 7.99 2.80 0.54
CA ILE A 172 6.72 2.03 0.58
C ILE A 172 6.95 0.57 1.03
N ARG A 173 8.22 0.16 1.25
CA ARG A 173 8.58 -1.18 1.73
C ARG A 173 7.99 -1.55 3.10
N GLU A 174 7.96 -2.84 3.40
CA GLU A 174 7.61 -3.33 4.75
C GLU A 174 8.64 -2.82 5.77
N GLU A 175 8.26 -2.85 7.05
CA GLU A 175 9.23 -2.85 8.14
C GLU A 175 10.47 -3.70 7.79
N PHE A 176 11.66 -3.15 7.93
CA PHE A 176 12.88 -3.82 7.49
C PHE A 176 13.86 -4.11 8.63
N GLY A 177 14.83 -4.95 8.31
CA GLY A 177 15.86 -5.43 9.21
C GLY A 177 15.42 -6.64 10.04
N ILE A 178 16.40 -7.39 10.56
CA ILE A 178 16.32 -8.72 11.19
C ILE A 178 15.69 -9.79 10.30
N HIS A 179 14.45 -9.58 9.83
CA HIS A 179 13.71 -10.49 8.99
C HIS A 179 14.25 -10.46 7.56
N THR A 180 14.74 -11.60 7.07
CA THR A 180 15.36 -11.71 5.74
C THR A 180 14.35 -11.49 4.61
N CYS A 181 13.07 -11.79 4.84
CA CYS A 181 11.99 -11.57 3.87
C CYS A 181 11.78 -10.09 3.53
N ASP A 182 12.26 -9.19 4.38
CA ASP A 182 12.14 -7.74 4.19
C ASP A 182 13.41 -7.13 3.61
N LYS A 183 14.42 -7.94 3.28
CA LYS A 183 15.61 -7.51 2.54
C LYS A 183 15.30 -7.47 1.05
N ARG A 184 15.35 -6.28 0.46
CA ARG A 184 15.08 -6.01 -0.96
C ARG A 184 16.16 -6.60 -1.86
N ARG A 185 15.78 -7.03 -3.06
CA ARG A 185 16.72 -7.35 -4.15
C ARG A 185 17.40 -6.09 -4.70
N THR A 186 18.45 -6.25 -5.51
CA THR A 186 19.16 -5.09 -6.03
C THR A 186 18.31 -4.25 -7.00
N ARG A 187 18.68 -2.99 -7.21
CA ARG A 187 18.01 -2.12 -8.20
C ARG A 187 18.09 -2.73 -9.60
N THR A 188 19.23 -3.29 -9.98
CA THR A 188 19.38 -3.98 -11.27
C THR A 188 18.39 -5.14 -11.40
N TYR A 189 18.27 -5.98 -10.38
CA TYR A 189 17.28 -7.07 -10.38
C TYR A 189 15.86 -6.56 -10.59
N ILE A 190 15.45 -5.49 -9.88
CA ILE A 190 14.11 -4.91 -10.03
C ILE A 190 13.90 -4.40 -11.45
N HIS A 191 14.88 -3.66 -12.00
CA HIS A 191 14.78 -3.11 -13.34
C HIS A 191 14.68 -4.19 -14.43
N GLU A 192 15.47 -5.26 -14.32
CA GLU A 192 15.48 -6.36 -15.29
C GLU A 192 14.22 -7.25 -15.16
N THR A 193 13.73 -7.44 -13.94
CA THR A 193 12.57 -8.31 -13.66
C THR A 193 11.23 -7.63 -13.92
N PHE A 194 11.19 -6.31 -13.75
CA PHE A 194 9.98 -5.48 -13.86
C PHE A 194 10.24 -4.24 -14.75
N PRO A 195 10.61 -4.42 -16.03
CA PRO A 195 11.06 -3.33 -16.90
C PRO A 195 9.97 -2.29 -17.22
N GLU A 196 8.69 -2.61 -16.99
CA GLU A 196 7.56 -1.71 -17.18
C GLU A 196 7.35 -0.74 -16.00
N TYR A 197 8.06 -0.91 -14.88
CA TYR A 197 7.98 -0.05 -13.72
C TYR A 197 8.99 1.10 -13.80
N LEU A 198 8.64 2.24 -13.21
CA LEU A 198 9.59 3.31 -12.91
C LEU A 198 10.24 3.02 -11.56
N ILE A 199 11.52 3.34 -11.41
CA ILE A 199 12.22 3.33 -10.12
C ILE A 199 12.50 4.78 -9.77
N GLU A 200 12.21 5.19 -8.54
CA GLU A 200 12.44 6.56 -8.08
C GLU A 200 13.91 7.00 -8.20
N ASP A 201 14.11 8.31 -8.21
CA ASP A 201 15.45 8.90 -8.20
C ASP A 201 16.15 8.64 -6.87
N GLY A 202 17.47 8.43 -6.91
CA GLY A 202 18.28 8.19 -5.71
C GLY A 202 18.20 6.76 -5.16
N PHE A 203 17.45 5.87 -5.80
CA PHE A 203 17.35 4.47 -5.41
C PHE A 203 18.71 3.74 -5.49
N THR A 204 19.16 3.17 -4.37
CA THR A 204 20.48 2.52 -4.26
C THR A 204 20.50 1.15 -4.93
N GLU A 205 21.67 0.74 -5.46
CA GLU A 205 21.83 -0.58 -6.05
C GLU A 205 21.53 -1.69 -5.03
N GLU A 206 22.24 -1.67 -3.91
CA GLU A 206 22.05 -2.62 -2.82
C GLU A 206 21.03 -2.10 -1.79
N ASP A 207 20.47 -3.02 -1.00
CA ASP A 207 19.65 -2.68 0.16
C ASP A 207 20.53 -2.26 1.34
N GLU A 208 20.87 -0.97 1.39
CA GLU A 208 21.69 -0.38 2.45
C GLU A 208 20.91 -0.15 3.76
N LEU A 209 19.58 -0.17 3.70
CA LEU A 209 18.70 0.09 4.84
C LEU A 209 18.53 -1.15 5.72
N TRP A 210 18.40 -2.33 5.12
CA TRP A 210 18.25 -3.57 5.87
C TRP A 210 19.52 -3.91 6.67
N LYS A 211 19.35 -4.16 7.98
CA LYS A 211 20.42 -4.62 8.87
C LYS A 211 20.04 -5.95 9.52
N PRO A 212 21.01 -6.88 9.72
CA PRO A 212 20.71 -8.20 10.28
C PRO A 212 20.35 -8.17 11.77
N ASP A 213 20.64 -7.07 12.47
CA ASP A 213 20.60 -6.93 13.92
C ASP A 213 19.75 -5.75 14.42
N VAL A 214 19.19 -4.95 13.51
CA VAL A 214 18.32 -3.81 13.84
C VAL A 214 17.01 -3.97 13.08
N ARG A 215 15.88 -3.99 13.81
CA ARG A 215 14.53 -3.93 13.25
C ARG A 215 14.04 -2.49 13.31
N GLU A 216 13.43 -2.01 12.24
CA GLU A 216 12.76 -0.71 12.20
C GLU A 216 11.68 -0.63 13.29
N SER A 217 11.61 0.50 14.00
CA SER A 217 10.58 0.71 15.02
C SER A 217 9.27 1.17 14.38
N TRP A 218 8.13 0.92 15.04
CA TRP A 218 6.83 1.39 14.56
C TRP A 218 6.77 2.91 14.36
N ASP A 219 7.44 3.68 15.22
CA ASP A 219 7.53 5.14 15.11
C ASP A 219 8.31 5.55 13.84
N ASP A 220 9.37 4.82 13.50
CA ASP A 220 10.14 5.07 12.27
C ASP A 220 9.32 4.74 11.01
N VAL A 221 8.50 3.67 11.05
CA VAL A 221 7.58 3.35 9.95
C VAL A 221 6.55 4.47 9.78
N ASP A 222 6.04 5.06 10.88
CA ASP A 222 5.10 6.19 10.83
C ASP A 222 5.75 7.44 10.22
N VAL A 223 6.99 7.75 10.60
CA VAL A 223 7.78 8.83 9.98
C VAL A 223 7.96 8.58 8.48
N ARG A 224 8.26 7.34 8.08
CA ARG A 224 8.46 6.95 6.68
C ARG A 224 7.17 6.99 5.87
N ALA A 225 6.06 6.51 6.42
CA ALA A 225 4.74 6.60 5.79
C ALA A 225 4.31 8.06 5.62
N LYS A 226 4.55 8.91 6.63
CA LYS A 226 4.31 10.36 6.52
C LYS A 226 5.16 10.97 5.40
N ALA A 227 6.45 10.62 5.28
CA ALA A 227 7.30 11.14 4.22
C ALA A 227 6.81 10.77 2.81
N VAL A 228 6.22 9.57 2.63
CA VAL A 228 5.56 9.19 1.37
C VAL A 228 4.31 10.04 1.11
N LEU A 229 3.49 10.29 2.13
CA LEU A 229 2.33 11.19 1.99
C LEU A 229 2.79 12.63 1.68
N ASP A 230 3.85 13.13 2.32
CA ASP A 230 4.43 14.46 2.06
C ASP A 230 4.87 14.56 0.59
N MET A 231 5.55 13.53 0.07
CA MET A 231 5.95 13.44 -1.33
C MET A 231 4.76 13.49 -2.29
N ILE A 232 3.69 12.73 -2.02
CA ILE A 232 2.51 12.65 -2.91
C ILE A 232 1.70 13.95 -2.88
N PHE A 233 1.54 14.57 -1.71
CA PHE A 233 0.81 15.84 -1.59
C PHE A 233 1.64 17.07 -2.01
N GLU A 234 2.96 16.93 -2.16
CA GLU A 234 3.80 17.97 -2.74
C GLU A 234 3.85 17.91 -4.26
N ASN A 235 4.03 16.71 -4.83
CA ASN A 235 4.45 16.56 -6.22
C ASN A 235 3.32 16.18 -7.19
N ASP A 236 2.22 15.64 -6.68
CA ASP A 236 1.10 15.19 -7.53
C ASP A 236 -0.08 16.15 -7.42
N GLU A 237 -0.68 16.50 -8.55
CA GLU A 237 -1.96 17.23 -8.60
C GLU A 237 -3.15 16.25 -8.61
N GLU A 238 -2.86 14.97 -8.89
CA GLU A 238 -3.81 13.88 -9.01
C GLU A 238 -4.54 13.58 -7.69
N GLN A 239 -5.82 13.23 -7.80
CA GLN A 239 -6.71 13.00 -6.67
C GLN A 239 -6.83 11.51 -6.32
N TYR A 240 -6.70 10.62 -7.30
CA TYR A 240 -6.87 9.18 -7.10
C TYR A 240 -5.52 8.46 -7.18
N ILE A 241 -5.04 8.01 -6.02
CA ILE A 241 -3.73 7.41 -5.85
C ILE A 241 -3.89 5.93 -5.48
N SER A 242 -3.13 5.04 -6.09
CA SER A 242 -3.00 3.66 -5.62
C SER A 242 -1.62 3.40 -5.06
N ILE A 243 -1.54 2.70 -3.93
CA ILE A 243 -0.29 2.26 -3.33
C ILE A 243 -0.38 0.75 -3.07
N THR A 244 0.49 -0.05 -3.70
CA THR A 244 0.61 -1.49 -3.38
C THR A 244 1.80 -1.74 -2.47
N ALA A 245 1.54 -2.20 -1.25
CA ALA A 245 2.49 -2.25 -0.14
C ALA A 245 2.26 -3.46 0.79
N HIS A 246 2.56 -3.28 2.09
CA HIS A 246 2.62 -4.33 3.11
C HIS A 246 1.82 -3.94 4.34
N SER A 247 1.61 -4.89 5.25
CA SER A 247 0.82 -4.68 6.46
C SER A 247 1.36 -3.56 7.36
N GLY A 248 2.66 -3.54 7.64
CA GLY A 248 3.26 -2.53 8.52
C GLY A 248 3.14 -1.13 7.94
N PHE A 249 3.50 -0.96 6.67
CA PHE A 249 3.37 0.33 5.96
C PHE A 249 1.92 0.82 5.87
N ILE A 250 0.96 -0.04 5.52
CA ILE A 250 -0.45 0.36 5.43
C ILE A 250 -0.98 0.78 6.80
N ASN A 251 -0.68 0.00 7.85
CA ASN A 251 -1.06 0.37 9.22
C ASN A 251 -0.44 1.71 9.66
N ALA A 252 0.79 2.00 9.23
CA ALA A 252 1.41 3.29 9.47
C ALA A 252 0.69 4.43 8.73
N CYS A 253 0.30 4.24 7.47
CA CYS A 253 -0.57 5.20 6.79
C CYS A 253 -1.86 5.44 7.57
N LEU A 254 -2.54 4.39 8.05
CA LEU A 254 -3.77 4.54 8.84
C LEU A 254 -3.53 5.34 10.13
N ARG A 255 -2.44 5.07 10.87
CA ARG A 255 -2.10 5.85 12.07
C ARG A 255 -1.79 7.31 11.76
N VAL A 256 -0.96 7.56 10.75
CA VAL A 256 -0.53 8.91 10.36
C VAL A 256 -1.70 9.77 9.89
N THR A 257 -2.73 9.17 9.31
CA THR A 257 -3.94 9.88 8.87
C THR A 257 -5.08 9.81 9.89
N ASP A 258 -4.85 9.37 11.13
CA ASP A 258 -5.91 9.22 12.15
C ASP A 258 -7.11 8.37 11.69
N HIS A 259 -6.85 7.35 10.87
CA HIS A 259 -7.83 6.36 10.46
C HIS A 259 -7.93 5.24 11.52
N PRO A 260 -9.12 4.69 11.82
CA PRO A 260 -9.25 3.50 12.65
C PRO A 260 -8.38 2.34 12.16
N LEU A 261 -7.70 1.63 13.06
CA LEU A 261 -6.87 0.49 12.63
C LEU A 261 -7.73 -0.59 11.95
N TRP A 262 -7.19 -1.14 10.87
CA TRP A 262 -7.82 -2.18 10.08
C TRP A 262 -6.79 -3.21 9.63
N ALA A 263 -6.87 -4.44 10.17
CA ALA A 263 -6.00 -5.54 9.81
C ALA A 263 -6.36 -6.05 8.40
N LEU A 264 -5.75 -5.43 7.38
CA LEU A 264 -6.00 -5.76 5.98
C LEU A 264 -5.46 -7.16 5.66
N PRO A 265 -6.28 -8.10 5.12
CA PRO A 265 -5.82 -9.42 4.71
C PRO A 265 -4.85 -9.33 3.52
N THR A 266 -4.08 -10.40 3.27
CA THR A 266 -3.24 -10.49 2.06
C THR A 266 -4.12 -10.38 0.81
N GLY A 267 -3.70 -9.54 -0.15
CA GLY A 267 -4.50 -9.18 -1.33
C GLY A 267 -5.65 -8.21 -1.08
N GLY A 268 -5.86 -7.79 0.17
CA GLY A 268 -6.87 -6.79 0.53
C GLY A 268 -6.53 -5.40 -0.01
N VAL A 269 -7.58 -4.59 -0.22
CA VAL A 269 -7.48 -3.18 -0.62
C VAL A 269 -8.36 -2.36 0.32
N ILE A 270 -7.81 -1.30 0.90
CA ILE A 270 -8.52 -0.32 1.72
C ILE A 270 -8.44 1.07 1.07
N PRO A 271 -9.57 1.61 0.60
CA PRO A 271 -9.65 3.00 0.20
C PRO A 271 -9.76 3.91 1.42
N ILE A 272 -9.06 5.04 1.41
CA ILE A 272 -9.20 6.11 2.41
C ILE A 272 -9.25 7.48 1.72
N VAL A 273 -10.06 8.39 2.23
CA VAL A 273 -10.03 9.80 1.83
C VAL A 273 -9.17 10.54 2.82
N VAL A 274 -8.11 11.21 2.35
CA VAL A 274 -7.14 11.90 3.20
C VAL A 274 -7.19 13.38 2.92
N LYS A 275 -7.37 14.17 3.97
CA LYS A 275 -7.17 15.61 3.98
C LYS A 275 -5.74 15.90 4.44
N ALA A 276 -5.00 16.67 3.67
CA ALA A 276 -3.74 17.24 4.05
C ALA A 276 -3.93 18.72 4.39
N THR A 277 -3.30 19.19 5.48
CA THR A 277 -3.24 20.60 5.83
C THR A 277 -1.77 21.01 5.95
N ALA A 278 -1.30 21.87 5.06
CA ALA A 278 0.03 22.46 5.15
C ALA A 278 0.06 23.54 6.24
N GLU A 279 0.99 23.42 7.19
CA GLU A 279 1.25 24.43 8.19
C GLU A 279 1.66 25.73 7.48
N ARG A 280 0.98 26.82 7.83
CA ARG A 280 1.39 28.15 7.38
C ARG A 280 2.71 28.48 8.05
N VAL A 281 3.78 28.65 7.27
CA VAL A 281 4.98 29.32 7.77
C VAL A 281 4.55 30.73 8.18
N PRO A 282 4.66 31.13 9.47
CA PRO A 282 4.36 32.49 9.87
C PRO A 282 5.26 33.44 9.06
N THR A 283 4.63 34.33 8.30
CA THR A 283 5.30 35.41 7.57
C THR A 283 5.97 36.39 8.50
#